data_AF-A0A7S1RLM5-F1
#
_entry.id   AF-A0A7S1RLM5-F1
#
_cell.length_a   1.000
_cell.length_b   1.000
_cell.length_c   1.000
_cell.angle_alpha   90.00
_cell.angle_beta   90.00
_cell.angle_gamma   90.00
#
_symmetry.space_group_name_H-M   'P 1'
#
loop_
_entity.id
_entity.type
_entity.pdbx_description
1 polymer ?
#
loop_
_entity_poly.entity_id
_entity_poly.type
_entity_poly.pdbx_seq_one_letter_code
_entity_poly.pdbx_strand_id
1 'polypeptide(L)'
;RKSAKERIAVIGLMAANIKDEAVIDRLSFVLRSVHEQETIERGTEFVFALSWYAPEGELSDAVYQMLGEFEQRLKSKSWVSIRQPSHCSKFEHLRAALPVSEAELRRRWHVTVDGGGGFS
;
A
#
# COMPACT_ATOMS: atom_id res chain seq x y z
N ARG A 1 -7.14 -27.68 22.65
CA ARG A 1 -7.14 -26.94 21.38
C ARG A 1 -6.65 -25.53 21.67
N LYS A 2 -5.41 -25.16 21.29
CA LYS A 2 -4.96 -23.76 21.37
C LYS A 2 -5.83 -22.97 20.39
N SER A 3 -6.57 -21.98 20.89
CA SER A 3 -7.25 -20.99 20.05
C SER A 3 -6.20 -20.42 19.09
N ALA A 4 -6.39 -20.60 17.79
CA ALA A 4 -5.60 -19.87 16.81
C ALA A 4 -5.89 -18.39 17.07
N LYS A 5 -4.91 -17.64 17.58
CA LYS A 5 -5.04 -16.19 17.72
C LYS A 5 -5.54 -15.65 16.38
N GLU A 6 -6.72 -15.02 16.39
CA GLU A 6 -7.26 -14.36 15.21
C GLU A 6 -6.21 -13.35 14.72
N ARG A 7 -5.77 -13.53 13.48
CA ARG A 7 -4.88 -12.59 12.80
C ARG A 7 -5.77 -11.57 12.11
N ILE A 8 -5.68 -10.32 12.52
CA ILE A 8 -6.43 -9.23 11.89
C ILE A 8 -5.59 -8.68 10.74
N ALA A 9 -6.22 -8.48 9.59
CA ALA A 9 -5.63 -7.87 8.42
C ALA A 9 -6.38 -6.57 8.13
N VAL A 10 -5.64 -5.47 7.97
CA VAL A 10 -6.19 -4.18 7.54
C VAL A 10 -5.59 -3.80 6.20
N ILE A 11 -6.46 -3.52 5.23
CA ILE A 11 -6.08 -3.05 3.92
C ILE A 11 -6.51 -1.59 3.78
N GLY A 12 -5.54 -0.69 3.69
CA GLY A 12 -5.77 0.72 3.39
C GLY A 12 -5.73 0.95 1.88
N LEU A 13 -6.86 1.35 1.28
CA LEU A 13 -6.94 1.61 -0.16
C LEU A 13 -6.96 3.12 -0.44
N MET A 14 -6.14 3.56 -1.40
CA MET A 14 -6.02 4.95 -1.84
C MET A 14 -6.22 5.05 -3.35
N ALA A 15 -6.86 6.12 -3.78
CA ALA A 15 -7.15 6.43 -5.18
C ALA A 15 -6.73 7.86 -5.50
N ALA A 16 -5.94 8.06 -6.56
CA ALA A 16 -5.46 9.39 -6.93
C ALA A 16 -5.48 9.61 -8.46
N ASN A 17 -6.30 10.56 -8.93
CA ASN A 17 -6.18 11.12 -10.27
C ASN A 17 -5.33 12.40 -10.19
N ILE A 18 -4.11 12.32 -10.69
CA ILE A 18 -3.12 13.38 -10.70
C ILE A 18 -3.35 14.25 -11.94
N LYS A 19 -3.87 15.45 -11.70
CA LYS A 19 -4.17 16.43 -12.75
C LYS A 19 -3.30 17.70 -12.64
N ASP A 20 -2.62 17.86 -11.52
CA ASP A 20 -1.77 19.01 -11.19
C ASP A 20 -0.81 18.61 -10.04
N GLU A 21 0.21 19.44 -9.84
CA GLU A 21 1.20 19.27 -8.76
C GLU A 21 0.56 19.33 -7.37
N ALA A 22 -0.50 20.11 -7.18
CA ALA A 22 -1.18 20.20 -5.89
C ALA A 22 -1.81 18.87 -5.47
N VAL A 23 -2.20 17.99 -6.41
CA VAL A 23 -2.60 16.61 -6.07
C VAL A 23 -1.41 15.80 -5.59
N ILE A 24 -0.22 15.97 -6.20
CA ILE A 24 1.00 15.27 -5.79
C ILE A 24 1.40 15.68 -4.38
N ASP A 25 1.35 16.97 -4.05
CA ASP A 25 1.64 17.48 -2.71
C ASP A 25 0.70 16.89 -1.65
N ARG A 26 -0.61 16.87 -1.97
CA ARG A 26 -1.61 16.24 -1.10
C ARG A 26 -1.34 14.75 -0.93
N LEU A 27 -1.00 14.04 -2.01
CA LEU A 27 -0.70 12.63 -1.96
C LEU A 27 0.54 12.36 -1.09
N SER A 28 1.61 13.13 -1.28
CA SER A 28 2.84 13.07 -0.47
C SER A 28 2.55 13.29 1.01
N PHE A 29 1.74 14.29 1.35
CA PHE A 29 1.31 14.55 2.73
C PHE A 29 0.55 13.36 3.33
N VAL A 30 -0.42 12.80 2.60
CA VAL A 30 -1.20 11.65 3.08
C VAL A 30 -0.32 10.42 3.27
N LEU A 31 0.58 10.14 2.33
CA LEU A 31 1.50 9.01 2.42
C LEU A 31 2.44 9.16 3.63
N ARG A 32 2.95 10.36 3.88
CA ARG A 32 3.73 10.65 5.10
C ARG A 32 2.92 10.43 6.37
N SER A 33 1.70 10.94 6.43
CA SER A 33 0.82 10.74 7.59
C SER A 33 0.56 9.25 7.85
N VAL A 34 0.29 8.48 6.79
CA VAL A 34 0.13 7.02 6.84
C VAL A 34 1.41 6.34 7.36
N HIS A 35 2.58 6.79 6.94
CA HIS A 35 3.86 6.27 7.43
C HIS A 35 4.07 6.54 8.93
N GLU A 36 3.68 7.72 9.41
CA GLU A 36 3.86 8.15 10.80
C GLU A 36 2.88 7.49 11.78
N GLN A 37 1.74 6.96 11.31
CA GLN A 37 0.76 6.27 12.17
C GLN A 37 1.33 4.96 12.75
N GLU A 38 1.31 4.80 14.07
CA GLU A 38 1.65 3.51 14.68
C GLU A 38 0.57 2.46 14.39
N THR A 39 0.98 1.22 14.10
CA THR A 39 0.04 0.10 13.97
C THR A 39 -0.61 -0.18 15.33
N ILE A 40 -1.94 -0.13 15.36
CA ILE A 40 -2.77 0.00 16.57
C ILE A 40 -2.62 -1.20 17.52
N GLU A 41 -2.35 -2.42 17.03
CA GLU A 41 -2.29 -3.62 17.88
C GLU A 41 -1.26 -4.67 17.44
N ARG A 42 -0.67 -5.37 18.42
CA ARG A 42 0.20 -6.53 18.19
C ARG A 42 -0.59 -7.66 17.54
N GLY A 43 -0.21 -8.04 16.31
CA GLY A 43 -0.83 -9.14 15.56
C GLY A 43 -1.72 -8.67 14.41
N THR A 44 -1.84 -7.36 14.20
CA THR A 44 -2.50 -6.79 13.03
C THR A 44 -1.50 -6.57 11.89
N GLU A 45 -1.76 -7.18 10.74
CA GLU A 45 -1.01 -6.92 9.51
C GLU A 45 -1.66 -5.76 8.74
N PHE A 46 -0.84 -4.83 8.27
CA PHE A 46 -1.32 -3.68 7.49
C PHE A 46 -0.69 -3.68 6.10
N VAL A 47 -1.53 -3.58 5.07
CA VAL A 47 -1.13 -3.35 3.67
C VAL A 47 -1.78 -2.07 3.16
N PHE A 48 -0.98 -1.15 2.64
CA PHE A 48 -1.47 0.05 1.95
C PHE A 48 -1.39 -0.12 0.44
N ALA A 49 -2.44 0.21 -0.29
CA ALA A 49 -2.42 0.16 -1.74
C ALA A 49 -2.86 1.49 -2.33
N LEU A 50 -1.99 2.06 -3.16
CA LEU A 50 -2.26 3.25 -3.94
C LEU A 50 -2.54 2.84 -5.38
N SER A 51 -3.74 3.12 -5.86
CA SER A 51 -4.03 3.14 -7.29
C SER A 51 -4.06 4.59 -7.77
N TRP A 52 -3.29 4.90 -8.81
CA TRP A 52 -3.12 6.27 -9.27
C TRP A 52 -3.06 6.38 -10.79
N TYR A 53 -3.51 7.51 -11.32
CA TYR A 53 -3.38 7.87 -12.73
C TYR A 53 -2.73 9.25 -12.83
N ALA A 54 -1.80 9.41 -13.76
CA ALA A 54 -1.32 10.70 -14.22
C ALA A 54 -1.14 10.63 -15.74
N PRO A 55 -1.40 11.73 -16.48
CA PRO A 55 -0.93 11.86 -17.86
C PRO A 55 0.57 11.61 -17.96
N GLU A 56 1.01 11.06 -19.10
CA GLU A 56 2.44 10.88 -19.37
C GLU A 56 3.18 12.22 -19.42
N GLY A 57 4.42 12.20 -18.93
CA GLY A 57 5.31 13.36 -18.87
C GLY A 57 5.59 13.79 -17.42
N GLU A 58 5.74 15.09 -17.23
CA GLU A 58 6.26 15.68 -15.99
C GLU A 58 5.47 15.23 -14.75
N LEU A 59 4.14 15.14 -14.83
CA LEU A 59 3.31 14.71 -13.70
C LEU A 59 3.53 13.23 -13.35
N SER A 60 3.65 12.33 -14.33
CA SER A 60 3.93 10.92 -14.04
C SER A 60 5.32 10.73 -13.46
N ASP A 61 6.30 11.48 -13.96
CA ASP A 61 7.69 11.41 -13.50
C ASP A 61 7.81 11.92 -12.05
N ALA A 62 7.13 13.02 -11.74
CA ALA A 62 7.05 13.56 -10.39
C ALA A 62 6.40 12.57 -9.40
N VAL A 63 5.35 11.87 -9.83
CA VAL A 63 4.73 10.82 -9.00
C VAL A 63 5.70 9.66 -8.77
N TYR A 64 6.39 9.18 -9.82
CA TYR A 64 7.38 8.13 -9.67
C TYR A 64 8.51 8.52 -8.71
N GLN A 65 9.03 9.74 -8.83
CA GLN A 65 10.05 10.26 -7.92
C GLN A 65 9.53 10.29 -6.47
N MET A 66 8.35 10.87 -6.25
CA MET A 66 7.74 10.97 -4.92
C MET A 66 7.51 9.59 -4.29
N LEU A 67 7.04 8.62 -5.08
CA LEU A 67 6.83 7.24 -4.62
C LEU A 67 8.16 6.54 -4.31
N GLY A 68 9.20 6.73 -5.12
CA GLY A 68 10.53 6.19 -4.84
C GLY A 68 11.14 6.73 -3.55
N GLU A 69 10.97 8.02 -3.26
CA GLU A 69 11.37 8.60 -1.98
C GLU A 69 10.56 8.04 -0.80
N PHE A 70 9.27 7.80 -1.01
CA PHE A 70 8.40 7.18 -0.01
C PHE A 70 8.81 5.75 0.30
N GLU A 71 9.12 4.94 -0.72
CA GLU A 71 9.62 3.56 -0.59
C GLU A 71 10.89 3.48 0.27
N GLN A 72 11.85 4.36 0.02
CA GLN A 72 13.11 4.36 0.78
C GLN A 72 12.90 4.68 2.26
N ARG A 73 11.83 5.41 2.61
CA ARG A 73 11.49 5.76 4.00
C ARG A 73 10.65 4.67 4.69
N LEU A 74 10.04 3.75 3.94
CA LEU A 74 9.21 2.68 4.48
C LEU A 74 10.06 1.61 5.18
N LYS A 75 10.03 1.61 6.51
CA LYS A 75 10.85 0.70 7.33
C LYS A 75 10.35 -0.76 7.36
N SER A 76 9.03 -1.00 7.26
CA SER A 76 8.45 -2.34 7.42
C SER A 76 6.99 -2.50 6.96
N LYS A 77 6.25 -1.40 6.80
CA LYS A 77 4.85 -1.43 6.37
C LYS A 77 4.75 -1.99 4.95
N SER A 78 3.81 -2.91 4.75
CA SER A 78 3.53 -3.39 3.40
C SER A 78 2.83 -2.31 2.62
N TRP A 79 3.27 -2.10 1.39
CA TRP A 79 2.58 -1.20 0.50
C TRP A 79 2.72 -1.65 -0.95
N VAL A 80 1.77 -1.24 -1.79
CA VAL A 80 1.78 -1.48 -3.23
C VAL A 80 1.31 -0.22 -3.96
N SER A 81 1.90 0.06 -5.12
CA SER A 81 1.49 1.15 -6.00
C SER A 81 1.12 0.60 -7.37
N ILE A 82 0.02 1.10 -7.93
CA ILE A 82 -0.57 0.63 -9.17
C ILE A 82 -0.88 1.85 -10.03
N ARG A 83 -0.08 2.02 -11.08
CA ARG A 83 -0.38 3.03 -12.11
C ARG A 83 -1.50 2.51 -13.01
N GLN A 84 -2.54 3.31 -13.18
CA GLN A 84 -3.59 3.11 -14.15
C GLN A 84 -3.18 3.71 -15.51
N PRO A 85 -3.49 3.06 -16.63
CA PRO A 85 -3.13 3.54 -17.97
C PRO A 85 -3.97 4.73 -18.42
N SER A 86 -5.13 4.94 -17.79
CA SER A 86 -6.08 5.99 -18.12
C SER A 86 -6.74 6.54 -16.86
N HIS A 87 -7.39 7.69 -17.00
CA HIS A 87 -8.21 8.25 -15.93
C HIS A 87 -9.30 7.25 -15.51
N CYS A 88 -9.42 7.02 -14.21
CA CYS A 88 -10.39 6.10 -13.63
C CYS A 88 -11.26 6.79 -12.59
N SER A 89 -12.47 6.30 -12.38
CA SER A 89 -13.27 6.67 -11.21
C SER A 89 -12.59 6.19 -9.93
N LYS A 90 -12.96 6.79 -8.79
CA LYS A 90 -12.48 6.35 -7.48
C LYS A 90 -12.77 4.86 -7.24
N PHE A 91 -13.94 4.38 -7.67
CA PHE A 91 -14.33 2.99 -7.49
C PHE A 91 -13.47 2.02 -8.31
N GLU A 92 -13.16 2.36 -9.56
CA GLU A 92 -12.26 1.56 -10.40
C GLU A 92 -10.85 1.48 -9.81
N HIS A 93 -10.32 2.59 -9.30
CA HIS A 93 -9.04 2.59 -8.58
C HIS A 93 -9.04 1.61 -7.40
N LEU A 94 -10.08 1.67 -6.55
CA LEU A 94 -10.20 0.80 -5.38
C LEU A 94 -10.34 -0.68 -5.79
N ARG A 95 -11.12 -0.98 -6.84
CA ARG A 95 -11.26 -2.34 -7.38
C ARG A 95 -9.94 -2.88 -7.93
N ALA A 96 -9.12 -2.03 -8.56
CA ALA A 96 -7.80 -2.44 -9.04
C ALA A 96 -6.82 -2.66 -7.88
N ALA A 97 -6.91 -1.86 -6.81
CA ALA A 97 -6.01 -1.92 -5.66
C ALA A 97 -6.23 -3.15 -4.76
N LEU A 98 -7.49 -3.53 -4.54
CA LEU A 98 -7.87 -4.60 -3.61
C LEU A 98 -7.20 -5.96 -3.91
N PRO A 99 -7.30 -6.55 -5.12
CA PRO A 99 -6.76 -7.89 -5.37
C PRO A 99 -5.22 -7.92 -5.24
N VAL A 100 -4.53 -6.82 -5.57
CA VAL A 100 -3.08 -6.70 -5.41
C VAL A 100 -2.71 -6.64 -3.94
N SER A 101 -3.49 -5.92 -3.13
CA SER A 101 -3.30 -5.84 -1.68
C SER A 101 -3.51 -7.19 -1.01
N GLU A 102 -4.56 -7.91 -1.42
CA GLU A 102 -4.83 -9.26 -0.92
C GLU A 102 -3.71 -10.24 -1.26
N ALA A 103 -3.18 -10.17 -2.49
CA ALA A 103 -2.06 -11.02 -2.90
C ALA A 103 -0.81 -10.75 -2.07
N GLU A 104 -0.48 -9.48 -1.82
CA GLU A 104 0.64 -9.09 -0.98
C GLU A 104 0.44 -9.53 0.49
N LEU A 105 -0.78 -9.39 1.01
CA LEU A 105 -1.12 -9.86 2.35
C LEU A 105 -0.97 -11.37 2.49
N ARG A 106 -1.47 -12.14 1.52
CA ARG A 106 -1.31 -13.61 1.47
C ARG A 106 0.17 -13.99 1.44
N ARG A 107 0.98 -13.34 0.58
CA ARG A 107 2.42 -13.60 0.47
C ARG A 107 3.11 -13.44 1.82
N ARG A 108 2.84 -12.35 2.53
CA ARG A 108 3.42 -12.08 3.87
C ARG A 108 2.95 -13.09 4.92
N TRP A 109 1.67 -13.45 4.88
CA TRP A 109 1.16 -14.46 5.80
C TRP A 109 1.80 -15.83 5.60
N HIS A 110 2.00 -16.28 4.35
CA HIS A 110 2.69 -17.55 4.06
C HIS A 110 4.14 -17.56 4.56
N VAL A 111 4.89 -16.47 4.33
CA VAL A 111 6.26 -16.32 4.87
C VAL A 111 6.30 -16.40 6.41
N THR A 112 5.22 -16.00 7.08
CA THR A 112 5.16 -16.00 8.55
C THR A 112 4.72 -17.36 9.13
N VAL A 113 4.17 -18.29 8.33
CA VAL A 113 3.78 -19.64 8.83
C VAL A 113 4.97 -20.61 8.80
N ASP A 114 5.91 -20.43 7.88
CA ASP A 114 7.03 -21.36 7.68
C ASP A 114 8.27 -21.08 8.56
N GLY A 115 8.27 -20.00 9.36
CA GLY A 115 9.36 -19.68 10.30
C GLY A 115 9.32 -20.41 11.65
N GLY A 116 8.39 -21.36 11.83
CA GLY A 116 8.15 -22.06 13.10
C GLY A 116 8.60 -23.52 13.15
N GLY A 117 9.47 -23.97 12.24
CA GLY A 117 9.89 -25.37 12.13
C GLY A 117 11.38 -25.51 11.83
N GLY A 118 12.22 -25.30 12.85
CA GLY A 118 13.66 -25.53 12.77
C GLY A 118 14.21 -25.98 14.12
N PHE A 119 13.75 -27.14 14.61
CA PHE A 119 14.54 -27.93 15.55
C PHE A 119 15.39 -28.89 14.73
N SER A 120 16.70 -28.69 14.76
CA SER A 120 17.74 -29.72 14.78
C SER A 120 19.02 -29.10 15.32
#